data_AF-A0A096LMV1-F1
#
_entry.id   AF-A0A096LMV1-F1
#
_cell.length_a   1.000
_cell.length_b   1.000
_cell.length_c   1.000
_cell.angle_alpha   90.00
_cell.angle_beta   90.00
_cell.angle_gamma   90.00
#
_symmetry.space_group_name_H-M   'P 1'
#
loop_
_entity.id
_entity.type
_entity.pdbx_description
1 polymer ?
#
loop_
_entity_poly.entity_id
_entity_poly.type
_entity_poly.pdbx_seq_one_letter_code
_entity_poly.pdbx_strand_id
1 'polypeptide(L)'
;MRLANIDAEVFAATLKQYPVTEVSSAYVNDKMLEMLSAYDQDACCKEELLKCCEMTVDALEAFADREATLINRYQIAARKRDLTSEEKSELMAIQLNSDSALSKACAAALRGDSDMASALRASLDEEARTTLGSWPIGRFFA
;
A
#
# COMPACT_ATOMS: atom_id res chain seq x y z
N MET A 1 14.17 -19.34 -18.10
CA MET A 1 13.14 -18.43 -17.54
C MET A 1 13.68 -17.01 -17.69
N ARG A 2 13.11 -16.17 -18.55
CA ARG A 2 13.57 -14.78 -18.68
C ARG A 2 13.12 -14.06 -17.40
N LEU A 3 14.06 -13.79 -16.51
CA LEU A 3 13.86 -12.84 -15.42
C LEU A 3 13.54 -11.50 -16.08
N ALA A 4 12.26 -11.12 -16.10
CA ALA A 4 11.84 -9.79 -16.51
C ALA A 4 12.33 -8.84 -15.42
N ASN A 5 13.53 -8.29 -15.59
CA ASN A 5 14.05 -7.26 -14.72
C ASN A 5 13.21 -6.00 -15.01
N ILE A 6 12.37 -5.58 -14.07
CA ILE A 6 11.65 -4.32 -14.20
C ILE A 6 12.68 -3.19 -14.07
N ASP A 7 12.59 -2.21 -14.96
CA ASP A 7 13.43 -1.02 -14.94
C ASP A 7 12.55 0.17 -14.57
N ALA A 8 12.90 0.87 -13.49
CA ALA A 8 12.10 1.96 -12.95
C ALA A 8 12.07 3.19 -13.87
N GLU A 9 13.12 3.42 -14.68
CA GLU A 9 13.14 4.54 -15.64
C GLU A 9 12.23 4.25 -16.82
N VAL A 10 12.26 3.02 -17.35
CA VAL A 10 11.35 2.55 -18.40
C VAL A 10 9.91 2.57 -17.90
N PHE A 11 9.68 2.16 -16.65
CA PHE A 11 8.36 2.22 -16.01
C PHE A 11 7.85 3.66 -15.90
N ALA A 12 8.68 4.59 -15.41
CA ALA A 12 8.34 6.01 -15.31
C ALA A 12 8.01 6.62 -16.68
N ALA A 13 8.78 6.28 -17.72
CA ALA A 13 8.51 6.72 -19.09
C ALA A 13 7.17 6.16 -19.61
N THR A 14 6.87 4.91 -19.30
CA THR A 14 5.61 4.26 -19.67
C THR A 14 4.42 4.91 -18.98
N LEU A 15 4.50 5.19 -17.67
CA LEU A 15 3.46 5.91 -16.93
C LEU A 15 3.23 7.33 -17.49
N LYS A 16 4.27 8.01 -17.96
CA LYS A 16 4.12 9.33 -18.61
C LYS A 16 3.44 9.22 -19.98
N GLN A 17 3.77 8.20 -20.75
CA GLN A 17 3.19 7.96 -22.07
C GLN A 17 1.73 7.47 -21.97
N TYR A 18 1.43 6.67 -20.96
CA TYR A 18 0.13 6.08 -20.67
C TYR A 18 -0.27 6.40 -19.23
N PRO A 19 -0.74 7.63 -18.97
CA PRO A 19 -1.07 8.07 -17.63
C PRO A 19 -2.23 7.28 -17.04
N VAL A 20 -2.21 7.16 -15.71
CA VAL A 20 -3.35 6.62 -14.96
C VAL A 20 -4.57 7.51 -15.20
N THR A 21 -5.71 6.86 -15.33
CA THR A 21 -7.02 7.48 -15.48
C THR A 21 -7.96 6.95 -14.42
N GLU A 22 -9.09 7.62 -14.21
CA GLU A 22 -10.14 7.14 -13.30
C GLU A 22 -10.60 5.71 -13.63
N VAL A 23 -10.69 5.35 -14.92
CA VAL A 23 -11.10 4.01 -15.37
C VAL A 23 -10.03 2.95 -15.06
N SER A 24 -8.75 3.33 -15.04
CA SER A 24 -7.64 2.40 -14.84
C SER A 24 -7.11 2.38 -13.40
N SER A 25 -7.51 3.33 -12.55
CA SER A 25 -6.94 3.54 -11.21
C SER A 25 -7.06 2.30 -10.33
N ALA A 26 -8.22 1.64 -10.30
CA ALA A 26 -8.43 0.42 -9.53
C ALA A 26 -7.47 -0.71 -9.97
N TYR A 27 -7.40 -0.96 -11.27
CA TYR A 27 -6.50 -1.97 -11.83
C TYR A 27 -5.02 -1.66 -11.55
N VAL A 28 -4.62 -0.40 -11.69
CA VAL A 28 -3.25 0.05 -11.42
C VAL A 28 -2.91 -0.08 -9.93
N ASN A 29 -3.84 0.23 -9.04
CA ASN A 29 -3.70 0.01 -7.60
C ASN A 29 -3.49 -1.47 -7.28
N ASP A 30 -4.29 -2.37 -7.86
CA ASP A 30 -4.12 -3.81 -7.65
C ASP A 30 -2.74 -4.30 -8.14
N LYS A 31 -2.27 -3.80 -9.29
CA LYS A 31 -0.92 -4.11 -9.78
C LYS A 31 0.20 -3.59 -8.88
N MET A 32 0.01 -2.44 -8.24
CA MET A 32 0.93 -1.96 -7.22
C MET A 32 0.95 -2.88 -5.99
N LEU A 33 -0.20 -3.36 -5.53
CA LEU A 33 -0.27 -4.32 -4.43
C LEU A 33 0.38 -5.67 -4.78
N GLU A 34 0.25 -6.13 -6.03
CA GLU A 34 0.99 -7.29 -6.54
C GLU A 34 2.51 -7.05 -6.53
N MET A 35 2.98 -5.87 -6.95
CA MET A 35 4.41 -5.52 -6.91
C MET A 35 4.95 -5.50 -5.46
N LEU A 36 4.18 -4.99 -4.50
CA LEU A 36 4.54 -5.04 -3.07
C LEU A 36 4.57 -6.47 -2.54
N SER A 37 3.63 -7.32 -2.96
CA SER A 37 3.64 -8.74 -2.58
C SER A 37 4.87 -9.46 -3.13
N ALA A 38 5.27 -9.15 -4.36
CA ALA A 38 6.50 -9.69 -4.96
C ALA A 38 7.77 -9.16 -4.26
N TYR A 39 7.77 -7.89 -3.83
CA TYR A 39 8.83 -7.34 -3.00
C TYR A 39 8.97 -8.12 -1.68
N ASP A 40 7.86 -8.35 -0.99
CA ASP A 40 7.83 -9.08 0.29
C ASP A 40 8.25 -10.56 0.14
N GLN A 41 8.23 -11.10 -1.08
CA GLN A 41 8.66 -12.46 -1.43
C GLN A 41 10.09 -12.51 -2.00
N ASP A 42 10.91 -11.48 -1.75
CA ASP A 42 12.32 -11.39 -2.16
C ASP A 42 12.52 -11.54 -3.69
N ALA A 43 11.66 -10.89 -4.48
CA ALA A 43 11.86 -10.81 -5.93
C ALA A 43 13.27 -10.31 -6.30
N CYS A 44 13.84 -10.84 -7.38
CA CYS A 44 15.21 -10.53 -7.82
C CYS A 44 15.46 -9.02 -8.04
N CYS A 45 14.43 -8.26 -8.40
CA CYS A 45 14.46 -6.81 -8.66
C CYS A 45 13.65 -6.02 -7.62
N LYS A 46 13.76 -6.41 -6.34
CA LYS A 46 12.93 -5.85 -5.26
C LYS A 46 13.05 -4.31 -5.15
N GLU A 47 14.25 -3.75 -5.24
CA GLU A 47 14.44 -2.30 -5.08
C GLU A 47 13.80 -1.54 -6.24
N GLU A 48 13.88 -2.07 -7.45
CA GLU A 48 13.21 -1.54 -8.63
C GLU A 48 11.69 -1.64 -8.51
N LEU A 49 11.15 -2.78 -8.04
CA LEU A 49 9.72 -2.92 -7.78
C LEU A 49 9.21 -1.88 -6.78
N LEU A 50 9.96 -1.65 -5.69
CA LEU A 50 9.54 -0.71 -4.68
C LEU A 50 9.58 0.75 -5.19
N LYS A 51 10.55 1.10 -6.03
CA LYS A 51 10.57 2.39 -6.76
C LYS A 51 9.36 2.53 -7.70
N CYS A 52 8.99 1.47 -8.42
CA CYS A 52 7.80 1.48 -9.26
C CYS A 52 6.52 1.68 -8.42
N CYS A 53 6.44 1.09 -7.23
CA CYS A 53 5.31 1.33 -6.31
C CYS A 53 5.22 2.80 -5.88
N GLU A 54 6.34 3.46 -5.58
CA GLU A 54 6.36 4.90 -5.25
C GLU A 54 5.81 5.76 -6.40
N MET A 55 6.29 5.50 -7.63
CA MET A 55 5.79 6.20 -8.82
C MET A 55 4.30 5.93 -9.06
N THR A 56 3.85 4.71 -8.76
CA THR A 56 2.46 4.30 -8.98
C THR A 56 1.53 4.95 -7.97
N VAL A 57 1.90 4.99 -6.69
CA VAL A 57 1.05 5.62 -5.65
C VAL A 57 0.92 7.13 -5.88
N ASP A 58 1.99 7.79 -6.34
CA ASP A 58 1.93 9.21 -6.74
C ASP A 58 0.98 9.44 -7.93
N ALA A 59 1.01 8.56 -8.93
CA ALA A 59 0.12 8.64 -10.07
C ALA A 59 -1.36 8.35 -9.73
N LEU A 60 -1.62 7.59 -8.66
CA LEU A 60 -2.96 7.24 -8.19
C LEU A 60 -3.62 8.34 -7.35
N GLU A 61 -2.86 9.29 -6.80
CA GLU A 61 -3.35 10.29 -5.83
C GLU A 61 -4.53 11.13 -6.36
N ALA A 62 -4.60 11.36 -7.67
CA ALA A 62 -5.68 12.13 -8.30
C ALA A 62 -7.00 11.33 -8.47
N PHE A 63 -6.98 10.01 -8.30
CA PHE A 63 -8.08 9.11 -8.67
C PHE A 63 -8.51 8.15 -7.55
N ALA A 64 -7.63 7.88 -6.60
CA ALA A 64 -7.89 6.96 -5.50
C ALA A 64 -8.41 7.69 -4.26
N ASP A 65 -9.05 6.94 -3.38
CA ASP A 65 -9.42 7.44 -2.06
C ASP A 65 -8.19 7.97 -1.32
N ARG A 66 -8.35 9.10 -0.62
CA ARG A 66 -7.23 9.78 0.05
C ARG A 66 -6.62 8.92 1.15
N GLU A 67 -7.44 8.25 1.96
CA GLU A 67 -6.95 7.40 3.04
C GLU A 67 -6.24 6.18 2.47
N ALA A 68 -6.83 5.53 1.47
CA ALA A 68 -6.22 4.39 0.78
C ALA A 68 -4.87 4.76 0.17
N THR A 69 -4.78 5.92 -0.50
CA THR A 69 -3.53 6.43 -1.08
C THR A 69 -2.48 6.69 0.01
N LEU A 70 -2.87 7.28 1.13
CA LEU A 70 -1.96 7.56 2.24
C LEU A 70 -1.46 6.27 2.91
N ILE A 71 -2.36 5.32 3.16
CA ILE A 71 -2.02 3.99 3.67
C ILE A 71 -1.05 3.29 2.71
N ASN A 72 -1.30 3.35 1.40
CA ASN A 72 -0.42 2.80 0.37
C ASN A 72 0.97 3.44 0.40
N ARG A 73 1.04 4.77 0.48
CA ARG A 73 2.30 5.51 0.58
C ARG A 73 3.11 5.08 1.81
N TYR A 74 2.45 4.93 2.96
CA TYR A 74 3.14 4.56 4.19
C TYR A 74 3.50 3.08 4.31
N GLN A 75 2.72 2.15 3.74
CA GLN A 75 3.18 0.77 3.65
C GLN A 75 4.39 0.61 2.72
N ILE A 76 4.51 1.45 1.67
CA ILE A 76 5.70 1.50 0.82
C ILE A 76 6.89 2.02 1.63
N ALA A 77 6.72 3.15 2.33
CA ALA A 77 7.79 3.74 3.16
C ALA A 77 8.26 2.79 4.28
N ALA A 78 7.32 2.10 4.95
CA ALA A 78 7.59 1.15 6.03
C ALA A 78 8.41 -0.07 5.58
N ARG A 79 8.52 -0.34 4.28
CA ARG A 79 9.40 -1.38 3.72
C ARG A 79 10.85 -0.92 3.56
N LYS A 80 11.08 0.40 3.54
CA LYS A 80 12.43 1.00 3.39
C LYS A 80 13.04 1.44 4.71
N ARG A 81 12.19 1.87 5.65
CA ARG A 81 12.59 2.50 6.91
C ARG A 81 11.44 2.49 7.91
N ASP A 82 11.74 2.83 9.15
CA ASP A 82 10.71 3.19 10.12
C ASP A 82 9.95 4.45 9.68
N LEU A 83 8.65 4.48 9.97
CA LEU A 83 7.81 5.66 9.76
C LEU A 83 8.16 6.76 10.76
N THR A 84 8.16 8.02 10.29
CA THR A 84 8.44 9.18 11.13
C THR A 84 7.28 9.47 12.08
N SER A 85 7.53 10.34 13.07
CA SER A 85 6.48 10.78 14.00
C SER A 85 5.33 11.47 13.29
N GLU A 86 5.62 12.26 12.25
CA GLU A 86 4.63 12.95 11.42
C GLU A 86 3.78 11.94 10.65
N GLU A 87 4.39 10.95 9.99
CA GLU A 87 3.68 9.90 9.26
C GLU A 87 2.80 9.06 10.19
N LYS A 88 3.31 8.71 11.37
CA LYS A 88 2.51 8.03 12.40
C LYS A 88 1.36 8.91 12.89
N SER A 89 1.54 10.23 13.00
CA SER A 89 0.47 11.16 13.37
C SER A 89 -0.63 11.21 12.32
N GLU A 90 -0.29 11.22 11.03
CA GLU A 90 -1.27 11.15 9.95
C GLU A 90 -2.06 9.84 9.96
N LEU A 91 -1.39 8.71 10.19
CA LEU A 91 -2.05 7.41 10.42
C LEU A 91 -2.97 7.43 11.65
N MET A 92 -2.59 8.16 12.71
CA MET A 92 -3.44 8.31 13.90
C MET A 92 -4.74 9.05 13.55
N ALA A 93 -4.65 10.06 12.69
CA ALA A 93 -5.82 10.79 12.22
C ALA A 93 -6.80 9.88 11.46
N ILE A 94 -6.30 8.97 10.61
CA ILE A 94 -7.13 7.95 9.94
C ILE A 94 -7.76 7.02 10.99
N GLN A 95 -6.96 6.50 11.91
CA GLN A 95 -7.42 5.58 12.96
C GLN A 95 -8.57 6.17 13.80
N LEU A 96 -8.53 7.48 14.09
CA LEU A 96 -9.53 8.16 14.91
C LEU A 96 -10.76 8.60 14.11
N ASN A 97 -10.57 9.07 12.88
CA ASN A 97 -11.61 9.83 12.17
C ASN A 97 -12.21 9.12 10.94
N SER A 98 -11.56 8.06 10.42
CA SER A 98 -12.07 7.35 9.24
C SER A 98 -13.42 6.68 9.50
N ASP A 99 -14.31 6.65 8.52
CA ASP A 99 -15.53 5.84 8.58
C ASP A 99 -15.27 4.37 8.20
N SER A 100 -14.12 4.08 7.58
CA SER A 100 -13.73 2.75 7.14
C SER A 100 -13.01 2.00 8.26
N ALA A 101 -13.66 0.95 8.80
CA ALA A 101 -13.04 0.05 9.76
C ALA A 101 -11.75 -0.60 9.19
N LEU A 102 -11.72 -0.82 7.88
CA LEU A 102 -10.56 -1.37 7.18
C LEU A 102 -9.40 -0.35 7.16
N SER A 103 -9.68 0.91 6.82
CA SER A 103 -8.66 1.99 6.88
C SER A 103 -8.10 2.16 8.29
N LYS A 104 -8.97 2.11 9.31
CA LYS A 104 -8.55 2.15 10.72
C LYS A 104 -7.62 1.00 11.07
N ALA A 105 -7.96 -0.22 10.69
CA ALA A 105 -7.14 -1.41 10.98
C ALA A 105 -5.76 -1.30 10.31
N CYS A 106 -5.72 -0.93 9.03
CA CYS A 106 -4.48 -0.70 8.29
C CYS A 106 -3.61 0.38 8.93
N ALA A 107 -4.22 1.49 9.38
CA ALA A 107 -3.49 2.58 10.00
C ALA A 107 -2.90 2.21 11.36
N ALA A 108 -3.64 1.47 12.19
CA ALA A 108 -3.15 0.94 13.46
C ALA A 108 -1.97 -0.03 13.25
N ALA A 109 -2.06 -0.92 12.27
CA ALA A 109 -0.99 -1.86 11.92
C ALA A 109 0.30 -1.14 11.50
N LEU A 110 0.21 -0.16 10.60
CA LEU A 110 1.37 0.63 10.16
C LEU A 110 1.99 1.48 11.28
N ARG A 111 1.20 1.88 12.28
CA ARG A 111 1.70 2.58 13.48
C ARG A 111 2.46 1.65 14.44
N GLY A 112 2.34 0.34 14.29
CA GLY A 112 2.87 -0.66 15.21
C GLY A 112 2.03 -0.82 16.49
N ASP A 113 0.76 -0.41 16.47
CA ASP A 113 -0.18 -0.59 17.57
C ASP A 113 -0.87 -1.96 17.43
N SER A 114 -0.15 -3.03 17.81
CA SER A 114 -0.54 -4.42 17.56
C SER A 114 -1.87 -4.80 18.22
N ASP A 115 -2.10 -4.32 19.44
CA ASP A 115 -3.32 -4.60 20.21
C ASP A 115 -4.53 -3.97 19.51
N MET A 116 -4.41 -2.70 19.12
CA MET A 116 -5.47 -2.02 18.40
C MET A 116 -5.68 -2.60 17.00
N ALA A 117 -4.61 -2.87 16.26
CA ALA A 117 -4.70 -3.47 14.92
C ALA A 117 -5.42 -4.81 14.96
N SER A 118 -5.14 -5.64 15.96
CA SER A 118 -5.80 -6.93 16.19
C SER A 118 -7.28 -6.76 16.53
N ALA A 119 -7.61 -5.83 17.44
CA ALA A 119 -8.99 -5.54 17.83
C ALA A 119 -9.83 -5.03 16.64
N LEU A 120 -9.28 -4.10 15.86
CA LEU A 120 -9.93 -3.57 14.67
C LEU A 120 -10.10 -4.65 13.59
N ARG A 121 -9.08 -5.48 13.34
CA ARG A 121 -9.16 -6.61 12.41
C ARG A 121 -10.22 -7.64 12.83
N ALA A 122 -10.36 -7.91 14.12
CA ALA A 122 -11.38 -8.81 14.65
C ALA A 122 -12.80 -8.24 14.50
N SER A 123 -12.95 -6.91 14.50
CA SER A 123 -14.23 -6.22 14.31
C SER A 123 -14.71 -6.19 12.85
N LEU A 124 -13.84 -6.47 11.89
CA LEU A 124 -14.19 -6.56 10.47
C LEU A 124 -15.11 -7.76 10.22
N ASP A 125 -16.04 -7.61 9.26
CA ASP A 125 -16.77 -8.75 8.71
C ASP A 125 -15.85 -9.71 7.94
N GLU A 126 -16.39 -10.87 7.57
CA GLU A 126 -15.62 -11.94 6.93
C GLU A 126 -15.03 -11.53 5.58
N GLU A 127 -15.79 -10.76 4.80
CA GLU A 127 -15.40 -10.30 3.46
C GLU A 127 -14.24 -9.29 3.55
N ALA A 128 -14.37 -8.30 4.43
CA ALA A 128 -13.34 -7.31 4.70
C ALA A 128 -12.07 -7.96 5.27
N ARG A 129 -12.21 -8.96 6.17
CA ARG A 129 -11.07 -9.69 6.73
C ARG A 129 -10.35 -10.53 5.68
N THR A 130 -11.10 -11.18 4.78
CA THR A 130 -10.55 -11.95 3.66
C THR A 130 -9.80 -11.03 2.70
N THR A 131 -10.42 -9.91 2.35
CA THR A 131 -9.82 -8.87 1.49
C THR A 131 -8.52 -8.35 2.09
N LEU A 132 -8.55 -7.91 3.36
CA LEU A 132 -7.37 -7.46 4.09
C LEU A 132 -6.27 -8.52 4.14
N GLY A 133 -6.63 -9.80 4.34
CA GLY A 133 -5.70 -10.92 4.37
C GLY A 133 -5.02 -11.20 3.02
N SER A 134 -5.61 -10.77 1.91
CA SER A 134 -5.01 -10.88 0.57
C SER A 134 -4.03 -9.76 0.25
N TRP A 135 -4.04 -8.67 1.03
CA TRP A 135 -3.25 -7.48 0.74
C TRP A 135 -1.87 -7.53 1.41
N PRO A 136 -0.85 -6.94 0.75
CA PRO A 136 0.52 -6.93 1.25
C PRO A 136 0.67 -6.17 2.58
N ILE A 137 -0.29 -5.31 2.94
CA ILE A 137 -0.30 -4.64 4.26
C ILE A 137 -0.47 -5.62 5.43
N GLY A 138 -0.95 -6.85 5.17
CA GLY A 138 -1.11 -7.90 6.17
C GLY A 138 0.16 -8.20 6.98
N ARG A 139 1.35 -7.96 6.41
CA ARG A 139 2.64 -8.14 7.11
C ARG A 139 2.81 -7.29 8.37
N PHE A 140 2.06 -6.18 8.48
CA PHE A 140 2.15 -5.25 9.62
C PHE A 140 1.17 -5.60 10.75
N PHE A 141 0.39 -6.68 10.61
CA PHE A 141 -0.50 -7.20 11.65
C PHE A 141 0.13 -8.30 12.51
N ALA A 142 1.45 -8.51 12.41
CA ALA A 142 2.20 -9.55 13.11
C ALA A 142 2.65 -9.13 14.51
#